data_AF-A0A6G5ACG1-F1
#
_entry.id   AF-A0A6G5ACG1-F1
#
_cell.length_a   1.000
_cell.length_b   1.000
_cell.length_c   1.000
_cell.angle_alpha   90.00
_cell.angle_beta   90.00
_cell.angle_gamma   90.00
#
_symmetry.space_group_name_H-M   'P 1'
#
loop_
_entity.id
_entity.type
_entity.pdbx_description
1 polymer ?
#
loop_
_entity_poly.entity_id
_entity_poly.type
_entity_poly.pdbx_seq_one_letter_code
_entity_poly.pdbx_strand_id
1 'polypeptide(L)'
;MTDTVLPNLSPLLSPLANALDTRAVEEVRSRWCAMLGLAMPAEKQEQLEDMLSKLLDPSVDTPPPSPLSIPRVTNLSAAYEQAMRRLTSSKNFETALLEEGVPSLS
;
A
#
# COMPACT_ATOMS: atom_id res chain seq x y z
N MET A 1 1.01 1.06 -11.71
CA MET A 1 1.72 1.82 -10.66
C MET A 1 1.16 3.23 -10.57
N THR A 2 1.23 4.01 -11.65
CA THR A 2 0.69 5.37 -11.73
C THR A 2 -0.80 5.47 -11.40
N ASP A 3 -1.64 4.62 -11.99
CA ASP A 3 -3.11 4.74 -11.82
C ASP A 3 -3.64 4.17 -10.50
N THR A 4 -2.84 3.37 -9.80
CA THR A 4 -3.30 2.55 -8.68
C THR A 4 -2.54 2.80 -7.40
N VAL A 5 -1.24 3.10 -7.47
CA VAL A 5 -0.42 3.27 -6.27
C VAL A 5 -0.31 4.74 -5.92
N LEU A 6 0.03 5.62 -6.87
CA LEU A 6 0.22 7.05 -6.58
C LEU A 6 -0.99 7.72 -5.90
N PRO A 7 -2.25 7.53 -6.36
CA PRO A 7 -3.41 8.12 -5.69
C PRO A 7 -3.61 7.63 -4.25
N ASN A 8 -3.11 6.43 -3.94
CA ASN A 8 -3.29 5.77 -2.66
C ASN A 8 -2.10 5.96 -1.70
N LEU A 9 -1.02 6.62 -2.14
CA LEU A 9 0.10 6.98 -1.26
C LEU A 9 -0.17 8.24 -0.45
N SER A 10 -1.02 9.15 -0.94
CA SER A 10 -1.32 10.42 -0.26
C SER A 10 -1.81 10.24 1.19
N PRO A 11 -2.75 9.32 1.49
CA PRO A 11 -3.16 9.05 2.88
C PRO A 11 -2.02 8.54 3.77
N LEU A 12 -1.09 7.75 3.21
CA LEU A 12 0.05 7.15 3.92
C LEU A 12 1.17 8.17 4.19
N LEU A 13 1.12 9.33 3.52
CA LEU A 13 2.05 10.45 3.68
C LEU A 13 1.43 11.61 4.48
N SER A 14 0.20 11.43 4.98
CA SER A 14 -0.45 12.41 5.85
C SER A 14 0.37 12.63 7.11
N PRO A 15 0.39 13.85 7.70
CA PRO A 15 0.97 14.09 9.02
C PRO A 15 0.38 13.21 10.13
N LEU A 16 -0.78 12.59 9.88
CA LEU A 16 -1.47 11.67 10.78
C LEU A 16 -1.12 10.19 10.51
N ALA A 17 -0.32 9.90 9.48
CA ALA A 17 0.08 8.54 9.16
C ALA A 17 0.99 7.97 10.26
N ASN A 18 0.87 6.67 10.50
CA ASN A 18 1.71 6.02 11.50
C ASN A 18 3.13 5.77 10.93
N ALA A 19 4.06 5.38 11.81
CA ALA A 19 5.45 5.13 11.41
C ALA A 19 5.61 3.95 10.44
N LEU A 20 4.74 2.93 10.52
CA LEU A 20 4.76 1.78 9.62
C LEU A 20 4.31 2.17 8.22
N ASP A 21 3.26 3.00 8.11
CA ASP A 21 2.78 3.54 6.84
C ASP A 21 3.89 4.36 6.18
N THR A 22 4.51 5.27 6.93
CA THR A 22 5.62 6.10 6.44
C THR A 22 6.77 5.22 5.94
N ARG A 23 7.15 4.19 6.72
CA ARG A 23 8.20 3.25 6.34
C ARG A 23 7.84 2.49 5.07
N ALA A 24 6.61 2.00 4.94
CA ALA A 24 6.15 1.27 3.76
C ALA A 24 6.24 2.15 2.50
N VAL A 25 5.91 3.43 2.59
CA VAL A 25 6.06 4.36 1.46
C VAL A 25 7.53 4.53 1.06
N GLU A 26 8.44 4.65 2.03
CA GLU A 26 9.88 4.74 1.75
C GLU A 26 10.45 3.46 1.14
N GLU A 27 9.98 2.28 1.55
CA GLU A 27 10.36 1.01 0.92
C GLU A 27 9.93 0.94 -0.55
N VAL A 28 8.72 1.42 -0.87
CA VAL A 28 8.25 1.56 -2.25
C VAL A 28 9.13 2.54 -3.03
N ARG A 29 9.40 3.73 -2.49
CA ARG A 29 10.28 4.75 -3.09
C ARG A 29 11.67 4.18 -3.38
N SER A 30 12.29 3.58 -2.38
CA SER A 30 13.63 2.99 -2.50
C SER A 30 13.69 1.93 -3.59
N ARG A 31 12.65 1.09 -3.71
CA ARG A 31 12.63 0.02 -4.71
C ARG A 31 12.51 0.54 -6.13
N TRP A 32 11.72 1.59 -6.35
CA TRP A 32 11.61 2.22 -7.66
C TRP A 32 12.86 3.03 -8.02
N CYS A 33 13.45 3.76 -7.06
CA CYS A 33 14.72 4.46 -7.27
C CYS A 33 15.86 3.51 -7.63
N ALA A 34 15.92 2.33 -7.02
CA ALA A 34 16.95 1.33 -7.32
C ALA A 34 16.94 0.88 -8.80
N MET A 35 15.80 0.99 -9.50
CA MET A 35 15.72 0.60 -10.91
C MET A 35 16.51 1.54 -11.83
N LEU A 36 16.80 2.78 -11.43
CA LEU A 36 17.63 3.70 -12.22
C LEU A 36 19.06 3.18 -12.43
N GLY A 37 19.54 2.28 -11.57
CA GLY A 37 20.85 1.64 -11.72
C GLY A 37 20.88 0.50 -12.74
N LEU A 38 19.74 0.11 -13.32
CA LEU A 38 19.66 -0.98 -14.28
C LEU A 38 19.83 -0.45 -15.72
N ALA A 39 20.54 -1.20 -16.55
CA ALA A 39 20.59 -0.93 -17.98
C ALA A 39 19.20 -1.17 -18.59
N MET A 40 18.60 -0.13 -19.17
CA MET A 40 17.29 -0.20 -19.81
C MET A 40 17.22 0.67 -21.07
N PRO A 41 16.25 0.42 -21.97
CA PRO A 41 16.02 1.29 -23.13
C PRO A 41 15.64 2.70 -22.71
N ALA A 42 16.04 3.71 -23.50
CA ALA A 42 15.77 5.13 -23.22
C ALA A 42 14.29 5.43 -22.95
N GLU A 43 13.38 4.83 -23.73
CA GLU A 43 11.93 4.98 -23.53
C GLU A 43 11.46 4.49 -22.15
N LYS A 44 12.05 3.41 -21.64
CA LYS A 44 11.73 2.87 -20.32
C LYS A 44 12.33 3.71 -19.20
N GLN A 45 13.51 4.28 -19.44
CA GLN A 45 14.14 5.21 -18.51
C GLN A 45 13.30 6.49 -18.36
N GLU A 46 12.83 7.07 -19.47
CA GLU A 46 11.95 8.24 -19.46
C GLU A 46 10.63 7.96 -18.70
N GLN A 47 10.00 6.81 -18.96
CA GLN A 47 8.80 6.38 -18.23
C GLN A 47 9.06 6.22 -16.72
N LEU A 48 10.23 5.72 -16.34
CA LEU A 48 10.64 5.55 -14.94
C LEU A 48 10.87 6.90 -14.27
N GLU A 49 11.57 7.82 -14.94
CA GLU A 49 11.84 9.17 -14.43
C GLU A 49 10.53 9.98 -14.24
N ASP A 50 9.60 9.92 -15.20
CA ASP A 50 8.27 10.54 -15.08
C ASP A 50 7.51 9.98 -13.87
N MET A 51 7.49 8.66 -13.71
CA MET A 51 6.82 8.01 -12.59
C MET A 51 7.48 8.35 -11.24
N LEU A 52 8.82 8.40 -11.19
CA LEU A 52 9.56 8.72 -9.97
C LEU A 52 9.34 10.16 -9.52
N SER A 53 9.23 11.10 -10.47
CA SER A 53 8.93 12.50 -10.14
C SER A 53 7.63 12.62 -9.34
N LYS A 54 6.57 11.92 -9.77
CA LYS A 54 5.26 11.85 -9.11
C LYS A 54 5.28 11.07 -7.79
N LEU A 55 6.16 10.07 -7.66
CA LEU A 55 6.28 9.25 -6.46
C LEU A 55 6.98 9.97 -5.30
N LEU A 56 7.98 10.79 -5.65
CA LEU A 56 8.79 11.55 -4.70
C LEU A 56 8.10 12.86 -4.32
N ASP A 57 7.41 13.51 -5.26
CA ASP A 57 6.63 14.71 -5.03
C ASP A 57 5.13 14.49 -5.32
N PRO A 58 4.36 14.00 -4.34
CA PRO A 58 2.92 13.78 -4.51
C PRO A 58 2.10 15.08 -4.57
N SER A 59 2.72 16.26 -4.35
CA SER A 59 2.04 17.55 -4.53
C SER A 59 1.72 17.84 -6.01
N VAL A 60 2.31 17.06 -6.93
CA VAL A 60 2.02 17.06 -8.35
C VAL A 60 0.75 16.23 -8.62
N ASP A 61 -0.39 16.93 -8.60
CA ASP A 61 -1.60 16.60 -9.37
C ASP A 61 -2.05 15.12 -9.33
N THR A 62 -1.96 14.47 -8.17
CA THR A 62 -2.50 13.11 -8.02
C THR A 62 -4.02 13.21 -7.87
N PRO A 63 -4.80 12.62 -8.80
CA PRO A 63 -6.25 12.64 -8.67
C PRO A 63 -6.65 11.94 -7.36
N PRO A 64 -7.66 12.45 -6.64
CA PRO A 64 -8.11 11.84 -5.40
C PRO A 64 -8.56 10.39 -5.68
N PRO A 65 -8.35 9.47 -4.72
CA PRO A 65 -8.77 8.09 -4.90
C PRO A 65 -10.28 8.04 -5.15
N SER A 66 -10.67 7.30 -6.19
CA SER A 66 -12.08 7.07 -6.50
C SER A 66 -12.79 6.40 -5.30
N PRO A 67 -14.01 6.84 -4.95
CA PRO A 67 -14.75 6.22 -3.86
C PRO A 67 -14.98 4.75 -4.18
N LEU A 68 -14.65 3.88 -3.22
CA LEU A 68 -14.89 2.45 -3.36
C LEU A 68 -16.39 2.19 -3.38
N SER A 69 -16.85 1.42 -4.36
CA SER A 69 -18.22 0.91 -4.37
C SER A 69 -18.34 -0.17 -3.29
N ILE A 70 -19.13 0.10 -2.25
CA ILE A 70 -19.39 -0.87 -1.19
C ILE A 70 -20.50 -1.82 -1.68
N PRO A 71 -20.20 -3.09 -1.97
CA PRO A 71 -21.23 -4.03 -2.39
C PRO A 71 -22.23 -4.22 -1.26
N ARG A 72 -23.52 -4.27 -1.60
CA ARG A 72 -24.57 -4.62 -0.64
C ARG A 72 -24.43 -6.09 -0.26
N VAL A 73 -23.86 -6.34 0.91
CA VAL A 73 -23.77 -7.68 1.49
C VAL A 73 -25.06 -7.97 2.24
N THR A 74 -25.78 -9.00 1.81
CA THR A 74 -27.06 -9.43 2.42
C THR A 74 -26.88 -10.03 3.81
N ASN A 75 -25.72 -10.64 4.09
CA ASN A 75 -25.35 -11.17 5.40
C ASN A 75 -23.92 -10.79 5.77
N LEU A 76 -23.79 -9.68 6.50
CA LEU A 76 -22.51 -9.10 6.88
C LEU A 76 -21.74 -9.99 7.88
N SER A 77 -22.46 -10.68 8.78
CA SER A 77 -21.87 -11.61 9.76
C SER A 77 -21.16 -12.78 9.07
N ALA A 78 -21.84 -13.43 8.12
CA ALA A 78 -21.26 -14.55 7.38
C ALA A 78 -20.06 -14.12 6.53
N ALA A 79 -20.11 -12.93 5.92
CA ALA A 79 -19.00 -12.39 5.14
C ALA A 79 -17.78 -12.07 6.04
N TYR A 80 -18.01 -11.50 7.22
CA TYR A 80 -16.96 -11.24 8.21
C TYR A 80 -16.32 -12.53 8.70
N GLU A 81 -17.12 -13.52 9.11
CA GLU A 81 -16.61 -14.83 9.53
C GLU A 81 -15.77 -15.49 8.44
N GLN A 82 -16.21 -15.41 7.19
CA GLN A 82 -15.45 -15.96 6.07
C GLN A 82 -14.12 -15.24 5.86
N ALA A 83 -14.09 -13.92 6.00
CA ALA A 83 -12.85 -13.14 5.92
C ALA A 83 -11.88 -13.49 7.05
N MET A 84 -12.38 -13.57 8.29
CA MET A 84 -11.57 -13.95 9.46
C MET A 84 -11.00 -15.35 9.33
N ARG A 85 -11.79 -16.34 8.88
CA ARG A 85 -11.29 -17.71 8.67
C ARG A 85 -10.16 -17.77 7.65
N ARG A 86 -10.20 -16.93 6.60
CA ARG A 86 -9.12 -16.84 5.59
C ARG A 86 -7.86 -16.19 6.16
N LEU A 87 -8.02 -15.17 7.00
CA LEU A 87 -6.90 -14.53 7.68
C LEU A 87 -6.22 -15.52 8.65
N THR A 88 -7.00 -16.18 9.51
CA THR A 88 -6.47 -17.11 10.51
C THR A 88 -5.93 -18.42 9.93
N SER A 89 -6.40 -18.86 8.75
CA SER A 89 -5.83 -20.03 8.08
C SER A 89 -4.50 -19.74 7.40
N SER A 90 -4.18 -18.45 7.17
CA SER A 90 -2.85 -18.04 6.74
C SER A 90 -1.90 -18.03 7.94
N LYS A 91 -0.79 -18.74 7.85
CA LYS A 91 0.28 -18.74 8.88
C LYS A 91 0.87 -17.35 9.16
N ASN A 92 0.48 -16.34 8.39
CA ASN A 92 0.97 -14.96 8.49
C ASN A 92 0.22 -14.14 9.56
N PHE A 93 -0.93 -14.61 10.03
CA PHE A 93 -1.72 -13.88 11.04
C PHE A 93 -1.12 -13.99 12.44
N GLU A 94 -0.61 -15.17 12.81
CA GLU A 94 0.06 -15.38 14.10
C GLU A 94 1.35 -14.55 14.22
N THR A 95 2.12 -14.44 13.15
CA THR A 95 3.34 -13.60 13.11
C THR A 95 3.03 -12.11 13.22
N ALA A 96 1.95 -11.62 12.60
CA ALA A 96 1.55 -10.21 12.71
C ALA A 96 1.08 -9.83 14.13
N LEU A 97 0.35 -10.72 14.81
CA LEU A 97 -0.11 -10.48 16.20
C LEU A 97 1.04 -10.47 17.22
N LEU A 98 2.09 -11.26 16.98
CA LEU A 98 3.27 -11.31 17.84
C LEU A 98 4.13 -10.04 17.73
N GLU A 99 4.20 -9.42 16.55
CA GLU A 99 4.91 -8.15 16.36
C GLU A 99 4.17 -6.94 16.96
N GLU A 100 2.84 -7.00 17.09
CA GLU A 100 2.02 -5.92 17.69
C GLU A 100 2.01 -5.92 19.23
N GLY A 101 2.67 -6.86 19.90
CA GLY A 101 2.74 -6.87 21.37
C GLY A 101 1.37 -7.01 22.05
N VAL A 102 0.37 -7.59 21.35
CA VAL A 102 -0.94 -7.86 21.94
C VAL A 102 -0.83 -9.13 22.80
N PRO A 103 -1.07 -9.03 24.13
CA PRO A 103 -0.95 -10.19 25.00
C PRO A 103 -1.97 -11.24 24.58
N SER A 104 -1.47 -12.47 24.42
CA SER A 104 -2.27 -13.65 24.12
C SER A 104 -3.41 -13.75 25.13
N LEU A 105 -4.66 -13.71 24.66
CA LEU A 105 -5.82 -13.97 25.51
C LEU A 105 -5.82 -15.47 25.84
N SER A 106 -5.16 -15.81 26.95
CA SER A 106 -5.26 -17.10 27.65
C SER A 106 -6.36 -17.03 28.70
#